data_AF-A0A963QPJ3-F1
#
_entry.id   AF-A0A963QPJ3-F1
#
_cell.length_a   1.000
_cell.length_b   1.000
_cell.length_c   1.000
_cell.angle_alpha   90.00
_cell.angle_beta   90.00
_cell.angle_gamma   90.00
#
_symmetry.space_group_name_H-M   'P 1'
#
loop_
_entity.id
_entity.type
_entity.pdbx_description
1 polymer ?
#
loop_
_entity_poly.entity_id
_entity_poly.type
_entity_poly.pdbx_seq_one_letter_code
_entity_poly.pdbx_strand_id
1 'polypeptide(L)' 'MSTDLDGELIMIDGKTGAFFALKGVGLAIWRKLDDEPELDRICASLQATYDVEPAVCRDDVQTFAEHLVTSGFAEYF' A
#
# COMPACT_ATOMS: atom_id res chain seq x y z
N MET A 1 -13.01 -5.98 -1.86
CA MET A 1 -13.86 -5.00 -1.15
C MET A 1 -13.01 -4.35 -0.08
N SER A 2 -13.05 -3.02 0.04
CA SER A 2 -12.33 -2.29 1.08
C SER A 2 -13.29 -1.40 1.90
N THR A 3 -13.08 -1.33 3.21
CA THR A 3 -13.88 -0.52 4.14
C THR A 3 -12.93 0.24 5.05
N ASP A 4 -13.12 1.56 5.17
CA ASP A 4 -12.40 2.40 6.12
C ASP A 4 -13.11 2.37 7.49
N LEU A 5 -12.39 2.04 8.56
CA LEU A 5 -12.87 2.01 9.93
C LEU A 5 -11.80 2.63 10.84
N ASP A 6 -12.12 3.72 11.56
CA ASP A 6 -11.21 4.35 12.53
C ASP A 6 -9.79 4.66 12.01
N GLY A 7 -9.66 5.01 10.71
CA GLY A 7 -8.36 5.27 10.08
C GLY A 7 -7.56 4.00 9.75
N GLU A 8 -8.22 2.85 9.74
CA GLU A 8 -7.74 1.61 9.17
C GLU A 8 -8.49 1.29 7.89
N LEU A 9 -7.79 0.80 6.88
CA LEU A 9 -8.45 0.21 5.72
C LEU A 9 -8.45 -1.31 5.87
N ILE A 10 -9.65 -1.87 6.02
CA ILE A 10 -9.84 -3.32 5.96
C ILE A 10 -10.03 -3.71 4.49
N MET A 11 -9.17 -4.58 3.97
CA MET A 11 -9.28 -5.18 2.65
C MET A 11 -9.58 -6.67 2.79
N ILE A 12 -10.53 -7.15 1.99
CA ILE A 12 -10.92 -8.57 1.98
C ILE A 12 -10.57 -9.15 0.62
N ASP A 13 -9.66 -10.14 0.62
CA ASP A 13 -9.26 -10.85 -0.58
C ASP A 13 -10.42 -11.74 -1.02
N GLY A 14 -10.99 -11.42 -2.18
CA GLY A 14 -12.16 -12.12 -2.71
C GLY A 14 -11.87 -13.56 -3.16
N LYS A 15 -10.60 -13.93 -3.35
CA LYS A 15 -10.18 -15.29 -3.74
C LYS A 15 -9.93 -16.17 -2.52
N THR A 16 -9.21 -15.66 -1.52
CA THR A 16 -8.78 -16.46 -0.36
C THR A 16 -9.67 -16.26 0.87
N GLY A 17 -10.43 -15.17 0.93
CA GLY A 17 -11.18 -14.76 2.12
C GLY A 17 -10.30 -14.17 3.22
N ALA A 18 -9.02 -13.89 2.94
CA ALA A 18 -8.11 -13.27 3.91
C ALA A 18 -8.50 -11.82 4.18
N PHE A 19 -8.36 -11.40 5.44
CA PHE A 19 -8.60 -10.04 5.90
C PHE A 19 -7.25 -9.35 6.13
N PHE A 20 -7.06 -8.20 5.50
CA PHE A 20 -5.89 -7.34 5.69
C PHE A 20 -6.35 -6.03 6.31
N ALA A 21 -5.68 -5.59 7.37
CA ALA A 21 -5.88 -4.27 7.95
C ALA A 21 -4.65 -3.41 7.63
N LEU A 22 -4.86 -2.31 6.92
CA LEU A 22 -3.83 -1.30 6.68
C LEU A 22 -3.96 -0.17 7.69
N LYS A 23 -2.86 0.12 8.37
CA LYS A 23 -2.70 1.28 9.26
C LYS A 23 -1.41 2.01 8.94
N GLY A 24 -1.36 3.30 9.26
CA GLY A 24 -0.15 4.11 9.17
C GLY A 24 0.43 4.13 7.75
N VAL A 25 1.68 3.67 7.60
CA VAL A 25 2.43 3.71 6.34
C VAL A 25 1.75 2.88 5.23
N GLY A 26 1.23 1.69 5.54
CA GLY A 26 0.55 0.85 4.53
C GLY A 26 -0.71 1.50 3.95
N LEU A 27 -1.46 2.22 4.78
CA LEU A 27 -2.62 2.99 4.33
C LEU A 27 -2.20 4.20 3.48
N ALA A 28 -1.11 4.87 3.86
CA ALA A 28 -0.56 5.98 3.09
C ALA A 28 -0.09 5.53 1.70
N ILE A 29 0.56 4.36 1.59
CA ILE A 29 0.94 3.75 0.31
C ILE A 29 -0.30 3.46 -0.53
N TRP A 30 -1.28 2.76 0.04
CA TRP A 30 -2.53 2.42 -0.65
C TRP A 30 -3.24 3.65 -1.23
N ARG A 31 -3.39 4.70 -0.43
CA ARG A 31 -4.03 5.96 -0.87
C ARG A 31 -3.25 6.65 -1.99
N LYS A 32 -1.92 6.49 -2.02
CA LYS A 32 -1.08 7.08 -3.06
C LYS A 32 -1.05 6.26 -4.33
N LEU A 33 -1.16 4.94 -4.25
CA LEU A 33 -1.23 4.08 -5.44
C LEU A 33 -2.41 4.42 -6.35
N ASP A 34 -3.51 4.92 -5.78
CA ASP A 34 -4.70 5.35 -6.54
C ASP A 34 -4.49 6.67 -7.31
N ASP A 35 -3.61 7.55 -6.80
CA ASP A 35 -3.38 8.90 -7.35
C ASP A 35 -2.07 8.97 -8.17
N GLU A 36 -1.08 8.13 -7.83
CA GLU A 36 0.25 8.14 -8.43
C GLU A 36 0.86 6.71 -8.49
N PRO A 37 0.84 6.04 -9.67
CA PRO A 37 1.29 4.65 -9.80
C PRO A 37 2.82 4.48 -9.76
N GLU A 38 3.58 5.56 -9.65
CA GLU A 38 5.04 5.53 -9.68
C GLU A 38 5.61 5.29 -8.26
N LEU A 39 6.10 4.08 -8.00
CA LEU A 39 6.61 3.67 -6.67
C LEU A 39 7.69 4.61 -6.12
N ASP A 40 8.56 5.15 -6.97
CA ASP A 40 9.62 6.06 -6.55
C ASP A 40 9.05 7.40 -6.01
N ARG A 41 7.93 7.88 -6.55
CA ARG A 41 7.23 9.08 -6.02
C ARG A 41 6.51 8.80 -4.72
N ILE A 42 5.90 7.62 -4.60
CA ILE A 42 5.29 7.18 -3.33
C ILE A 42 6.37 7.16 -2.26
N CYS A 43 7.54 6.56 -2.55
CA CYS A 43 8.68 6.52 -1.63
C CYS A 43 9.16 7.91 -1.23
N ALA A 44 9.35 8.81 -2.20
CA ALA A 44 9.77 10.19 -1.92
C ALA A 44 8.77 10.93 -1.00
N SER A 45 7.46 10.72 -1.21
CA SER A 45 6.44 11.33 -0.36
C SER A 45 6.39 10.73 1.04
N LEU A 46 6.66 9.43 1.18
CA LEU A 46 6.74 8.77 2.47
C LEU A 46 7.96 9.24 3.25
N GLN A 47 9.13 9.34 2.61
CA GLN A 47 10.34 9.88 3.22
C GLN A 47 10.20 11.33 3.70
N ALA A 48 9.35 12.13 3.05
CA ALA A 48 9.05 13.49 3.50
C ALA A 48 8.19 13.54 4.78
N THR A 49 7.44 12.47 5.07
CA THR A 49 6.48 12.40 6.20
C THR A 49 7.02 11.52 7.34
N TYR A 50 7.78 10.50 6.98
CA TYR A 50 8.33 9.48 7.85
C TYR A 50 9.85 9.47 7.70
N ASP A 51 10.58 9.43 8.81
CA ASP A 51 12.04 9.32 8.80
C ASP A 51 12.44 7.86 8.54
N VAL A 52 12.46 7.48 7.25
CA VAL A 52 12.74 6.12 6.77
C VAL A 52 13.84 6.16 5.72
N GLU A 53 14.74 5.17 5.75
CA GLU A 53 15.79 5.07 4.74
C GLU A 53 15.21 4.77 3.35
N PRO A 54 15.78 5.34 2.27
CA PRO A 54 15.23 5.16 0.93
C PRO A 54 15.16 3.70 0.46
N ALA A 55 16.16 2.90 0.82
CA ALA A 55 16.20 1.49 0.46
C ALA A 55 15.08 0.70 1.15
N VAL A 56 14.85 0.94 2.44
CA VAL A 56 13.77 0.31 3.22
C VAL A 56 12.42 0.74 2.68
N CYS A 57 12.24 2.04 2.44
CA CYS A 57 10.98 2.57 1.91
C CYS A 57 10.61 1.94 0.57
N ARG A 58 11.59 1.77 -0.33
CA ARG A 58 11.38 1.16 -1.64
C ARG A 58 11.02 -0.32 -1.54
N ASP A 59 11.74 -1.07 -0.71
CA ASP A 59 11.50 -2.49 -0.51
C ASP A 59 10.11 -2.76 0.09
N ASP A 60 9.71 -1.95 1.08
CA ASP A 60 8.39 -2.03 1.71
C ASP A 60 7.26 -1.69 0.72
N VAL A 61 7.42 -0.60 -0.03
CA VAL A 61 6.45 -0.16 -1.04
C VAL A 61 6.32 -1.18 -2.17
N GLN A 62 7.44 -1.75 -2.64
CA GLN A 62 7.44 -2.78 -3.67
C GLN A 62 6.78 -4.06 -3.17
N THR A 63 7.20 -4.58 -2.01
CA THR A 63 6.61 -5.79 -1.40
C THR A 63 5.10 -5.60 -1.21
N PHE A 64 4.68 -4.41 -0.77
CA PHE A 64 3.28 -4.08 -0.61
C PHE A 64 2.52 -4.12 -1.94
N ALA A 65 3.04 -3.46 -2.98
CA ALA A 65 2.42 -3.45 -4.31
C ALA A 65 2.32 -4.86 -4.91
N GLU A 66 3.37 -5.68 -4.78
CA GLU A 66 3.39 -7.07 -5.24
C GLU A 66 2.32 -7.92 -4.55
N HIS A 67 2.12 -7.72 -3.24
CA HIS A 67 1.05 -8.39 -2.49
C HIS A 67 -0.34 -7.98 -3.01
N LEU A 68 -0.56 -6.69 -3.27
CA LEU A 68 -1.83 -6.22 -3.82
C LEU A 68 -2.13 -6.84 -5.18
N VAL A 69 -1.13 -6.92 -6.06
CA VAL A 69 -1.28 -7.55 -7.38
C VAL A 69 -1.58 -9.05 -7.24
N THR A 70 -0.86 -9.74 -6.36
CA THR A 70 -1.06 -11.18 -6.12
C THR A 70 -2.47 -11.48 -5.59
N SER A 71 -2.98 -10.65 -4.67
CA SER A 71 -4.35 -10.75 -4.15
C SER A 71 -5.42 -10.22 -5.11
N GLY A 72 -5.04 -9.62 -6.24
CA GLY A 72 -5.97 -9.09 -7.24
C GLY A 72 -6.63 -7.77 -6.86
N PHE A 73 -5.99 -6.98 -6.00
CA PHE A 73 -6.44 -5.65 -5.59
C PHE A 73 -5.84 -4.52 -6.42
N ALA A 74 -4.75 -4.76 -7.13
CA ALA A 74 -4.08 -3.79 -8.00
C ALA A 74 -3.57 -4.47 -9.27
N GLU A 75 -3.38 -3.71 -10.34
CA GLU A 75 -2.73 -4.16 -11.58
C GLU A 75 -1.55 -3.22 -11.88
N TYR A 76 -0.40 -3.79 -12.23
CA TYR A 76 0.80 -3.04 -12.61
C TYR A 76 0.87 -2.98 -14.14
N PHE A 77 1.00 -1.79 -14.74
CA PHE A 77 1.15 -1.60 -16.19
C PHE A 77 2.58 -1.23 -16.57
#